data_AF-A0A2N0XNP4-F1
#
_entry.id   AF-A0A2N0XNP4-F1
#
_cell.length_a   1.000
_cell.length_b   1.000
_cell.length_c   1.000
_cell.angle_alpha   90.00
_cell.angle_beta   90.00
_cell.angle_gamma   90.00
#
_symmetry.space_group_name_H-M   'P 1'
#
loop_
_entity.id
_entity.type
_entity.pdbx_description
1 polymer ?
#
loop_
_entity_poly.entity_id
_entity_poly.type
_entity_poly.pdbx_seq_one_letter_code
_entity_poly.pdbx_strand_id
1 'polypeptide(L)'
;MALDKLSLDEMVQGRNSTTDDWKELVKDPERERVWSEAVTRREHLDQFCYFAAKWPHFVRYYQQAKCFVKQSINSPIVSLIRDDDLLGDLALSLNEKDEVKEPLLITVEWGDRQLIEIQGEQTVSFNTESQVQIHYRYDDLEGWITSDDKWEFSPDEGAVMLTFIDGDVINDDLTASLNPGKSVGYIVLLPLLK
;
A
#
# COMPACT_ATOMS: atom_id res chain seq x y z
N MET A 1 -9.49 22.15 25.85
CA MET A 1 -9.68 22.46 24.42
C MET A 1 -9.70 21.11 23.69
N ALA A 2 -9.97 21.05 22.39
CA ALA A 2 -9.72 19.82 21.65
C ALA A 2 -8.23 19.76 21.29
N LEU A 3 -7.58 18.62 21.48
CA LEU A 3 -6.19 18.42 21.08
C LEU A 3 -6.07 18.59 19.57
N ASP A 4 -5.06 19.34 19.14
CA ASP A 4 -4.75 19.48 17.72
C ASP A 4 -3.91 18.30 17.21
N LYS A 5 -3.85 18.15 15.89
CA LYS A 5 -3.18 17.01 15.25
C LYS A 5 -1.70 16.94 15.58
N LEU A 6 -1.03 18.08 15.72
CA LEU A 6 0.40 18.13 16.04
C LEU A 6 0.65 17.60 17.46
N SER A 7 -0.12 18.06 18.45
CA SER A 7 0.03 17.58 19.83
C SER A 7 -0.24 16.07 19.93
N LEU A 8 -1.25 15.56 19.21
CA LEU A 8 -1.50 14.12 19.13
C LEU A 8 -0.32 13.36 18.52
N ASP A 9 0.29 13.86 17.44
CA ASP A 9 1.43 13.22 16.79
C ASP A 9 2.69 13.25 17.66
N GLU A 10 2.89 14.32 18.44
CA GLU A 10 3.95 14.42 19.45
C GLU A 10 3.73 13.43 20.60
N MET A 11 2.49 13.30 21.08
CA MET A 11 2.10 12.30 22.09
C MET A 11 2.37 10.87 21.63
N VAL A 12 2.01 10.52 20.38
CA VAL A 12 2.30 9.19 19.80
C VAL A 12 3.80 8.90 19.79
N GLN A 13 4.64 9.90 19.51
CA GLN A 13 6.10 9.78 19.52
C GLN A 13 6.71 9.79 20.93
N GLY A 14 5.90 9.96 21.99
CA GLY A 14 6.37 10.13 23.36
C GLY A 14 7.18 11.42 23.57
N ARG A 15 7.03 12.42 22.70
CA ARG A 15 7.70 13.72 22.77
C ARG A 15 6.74 14.77 23.28
N ASN A 16 7.21 15.69 24.12
CA ASN A 16 6.46 16.86 24.60
C ASN A 16 5.05 16.62 25.20
N SER A 17 4.62 15.37 25.42
CA SER A 17 3.30 15.10 25.99
C SER A 17 3.26 15.52 27.46
N THR A 18 2.47 16.52 27.79
CA THR A 18 2.22 16.91 29.17
C THR A 18 1.14 16.04 29.79
N THR A 19 1.11 15.97 31.12
CA THR A 19 0.02 15.29 31.84
C THR A 19 -1.35 15.90 31.52
N ASP A 20 -1.39 17.15 31.09
CA ASP A 20 -2.64 17.84 30.73
C ASP A 20 -3.15 17.41 29.35
N ASP A 21 -2.27 17.15 28.38
CA ASP A 21 -2.67 16.62 27.07
C ASP A 21 -3.32 15.24 27.19
N TRP A 22 -2.76 14.35 28.02
CA TRP A 22 -3.39 13.06 28.32
C TRP A 22 -4.76 13.21 28.99
N LYS A 23 -4.94 14.21 29.87
CA LYS A 23 -6.24 14.49 30.49
C LYS A 23 -7.25 15.01 29.46
N GLU A 24 -6.82 15.81 28.50
CA GLU A 24 -7.68 16.29 27.42
C GLU A 24 -8.11 15.12 26.52
N LEU A 25 -7.18 14.25 26.13
CA LEU A 25 -7.50 13.05 25.33
C LEU A 25 -8.48 12.13 26.05
N VAL A 26 -8.27 11.83 27.33
CA VAL A 26 -9.16 10.93 28.10
C VAL A 26 -10.56 11.50 28.29
N LYS A 27 -10.70 12.82 28.32
CA LYS A 27 -12.00 13.51 28.41
C LYS A 27 -12.75 13.54 27.09
N ASP A 28 -12.09 13.24 25.97
CA ASP A 28 -12.73 13.21 24.65
C ASP A 28 -13.71 12.02 24.55
N PRO A 29 -14.97 12.23 24.13
CA PRO A 29 -15.94 11.15 23.96
C PRO A 29 -15.53 10.15 22.87
N GLU A 30 -14.73 10.55 21.89
CA GLU A 30 -14.21 9.74 20.78
C GLU A 30 -12.72 9.42 20.93
N ARG A 31 -12.17 9.50 22.15
CA ARG A 31 -10.74 9.33 22.46
C ARG A 31 -10.06 8.15 21.77
N GLU A 32 -10.72 7.00 21.68
CA GLU A 32 -10.18 5.78 21.07
C GLU A 32 -10.02 5.95 19.55
N ARG A 33 -11.01 6.57 18.90
CA ARG A 33 -10.95 6.87 17.47
C ARG A 33 -9.88 7.92 17.19
N VAL A 34 -9.87 9.01 17.96
CA VAL A 34 -8.91 10.12 17.81
C VAL A 34 -7.47 9.62 18.01
N TRP A 35 -7.24 8.77 19.02
CA TRP A 35 -5.94 8.17 19.26
C TRP A 35 -5.52 7.22 18.13
N SER A 36 -6.42 6.31 17.71
CA SER A 36 -6.15 5.39 16.61
C SER A 36 -5.80 6.13 15.31
N GLU A 37 -6.58 7.15 14.95
CA GLU A 37 -6.31 8.00 13.78
C GLU A 37 -4.95 8.73 13.87
N ALA A 38 -4.51 9.12 15.08
CA ALA A 38 -3.21 9.73 15.28
C ALA A 38 -2.06 8.73 15.12
N VAL A 39 -2.22 7.52 15.68
CA VAL A 39 -1.25 6.43 15.52
C VAL A 39 -1.10 6.06 14.04
N THR A 40 -2.20 5.76 13.34
CA THR A 40 -2.16 5.41 11.92
C THR A 40 -1.59 6.52 11.05
N ARG A 41 -1.95 7.80 11.34
CA ARG A 41 -1.37 8.94 10.62
C ARG A 41 0.15 9.00 10.82
N ARG A 42 0.64 8.73 12.03
CA ARG A 42 2.07 8.76 12.31
C ARG A 42 2.80 7.61 11.63
N GLU A 43 2.23 6.41 11.65
CA GLU A 43 2.76 5.24 10.94
C GLU A 43 2.90 5.51 9.44
N HIS A 44 1.87 6.07 8.80
CA HIS A 44 1.95 6.46 7.38
C HIS A 44 3.05 7.52 7.11
N LEU A 45 3.23 8.47 8.02
CA LEU A 45 4.28 9.47 7.90
C LEU A 45 5.68 8.85 8.05
N ASP A 46 5.86 7.94 8.99
CA ASP A 46 7.12 7.24 9.21
C ASP A 46 7.47 6.34 8.01
N GLN A 47 6.49 5.61 7.47
CA GLN A 47 6.63 4.83 6.23
C GLN A 47 7.00 5.71 5.04
N PHE A 48 6.33 6.85 4.86
CA PHE A 48 6.68 7.79 3.78
C PHE A 48 8.09 8.38 3.97
N CYS A 49 8.47 8.73 5.20
CA CYS A 49 9.81 9.22 5.49
C CYS A 49 10.88 8.17 5.17
N TYR A 50 10.64 6.92 5.55
CA TYR A 50 11.51 5.80 5.23
C TYR A 50 11.64 5.59 3.73
N PHE A 51 10.50 5.52 3.01
CA PHE A 51 10.45 5.45 1.55
C PHE A 51 11.25 6.58 0.90
N ALA A 52 11.06 7.82 1.35
CA ALA A 52 11.73 8.98 0.80
C ALA A 52 13.23 9.02 1.08
N ALA A 53 13.65 8.48 2.23
CA ALA A 53 15.07 8.39 2.58
C ALA A 53 15.80 7.29 1.78
N LYS A 54 15.13 6.17 1.52
CA LYS A 54 15.71 5.00 0.84
C LYS A 54 15.64 5.07 -0.68
N TRP A 55 14.51 5.53 -1.22
CA TRP A 55 14.25 5.60 -2.66
C TRP A 55 13.77 7.00 -3.11
N PRO A 56 14.62 8.03 -2.98
CA PRO A 56 14.23 9.42 -3.23
C PRO A 56 13.81 9.69 -4.68
N HIS A 57 14.34 8.95 -5.66
CA HIS A 57 13.93 9.05 -7.06
C HIS A 57 12.51 8.57 -7.29
N PHE A 58 12.07 7.53 -6.59
CA PHE A 58 10.70 7.01 -6.66
C PHE A 58 9.66 7.96 -6.06
N VAL A 59 10.05 8.80 -5.09
CA VAL A 59 9.16 9.81 -4.49
C VAL A 59 8.59 10.75 -5.55
N ARG A 60 9.37 11.12 -6.56
CA ARG A 60 8.90 11.98 -7.65
C ARG A 60 7.78 11.31 -8.44
N TYR A 61 7.94 10.04 -8.79
CA TYR A 61 6.90 9.27 -9.48
C TYR A 61 5.65 9.12 -8.59
N TYR A 62 5.85 8.84 -7.31
CA TYR A 62 4.76 8.71 -6.35
C TYR A 62 3.98 10.04 -6.19
N GLN A 63 4.67 11.19 -6.23
CA GLN A 63 4.03 12.51 -6.21
C GLN A 63 3.28 12.80 -7.52
N GLN A 64 3.86 12.49 -8.67
CA GLN A 64 3.24 12.68 -9.98
C GLN A 64 1.98 11.81 -10.15
N ALA A 65 2.00 10.58 -9.63
CA ALA A 65 0.86 9.67 -9.62
C ALA A 65 -0.42 10.31 -9.04
N LYS A 66 -0.28 11.27 -8.11
CA LYS A 66 -1.42 12.01 -7.53
C LYS A 66 -2.26 12.75 -8.56
N CYS A 67 -1.68 13.15 -9.68
CA CYS A 67 -2.40 13.85 -10.75
C CYS A 67 -3.23 12.89 -11.62
N PHE A 68 -2.98 11.58 -11.54
CA PHE A 68 -3.54 10.58 -12.43
C PHE A 68 -4.46 9.58 -11.75
N VAL A 69 -4.46 9.51 -10.41
CA VAL A 69 -5.40 8.68 -9.67
C VAL A 69 -6.84 9.07 -9.98
N LYS A 70 -7.66 8.06 -10.29
CA LYS A 70 -9.07 8.19 -10.66
C LYS A 70 -9.85 7.00 -10.13
N GLN A 71 -11.10 7.23 -9.73
CA GLN A 71 -12.00 6.16 -9.31
C GLN A 71 -13.35 6.34 -10.01
N SER A 72 -13.76 5.31 -10.75
CA SER A 72 -15.10 5.14 -11.28
C SER A 72 -15.99 4.39 -10.28
N ILE A 73 -17.30 4.61 -10.36
CA ILE A 73 -18.30 3.96 -9.48
C ILE A 73 -18.32 2.43 -9.69
N ASN A 74 -17.96 1.95 -10.88
CA ASN A 74 -17.98 0.53 -11.25
C ASN A 74 -16.57 -0.05 -11.39
N SER A 75 -15.63 0.37 -10.53
CA SER A 75 -14.27 -0.16 -10.56
C SER A 75 -14.24 -1.60 -10.05
N PRO A 76 -13.52 -2.52 -10.70
CA PRO A 76 -13.41 -3.90 -10.25
C PRO A 76 -12.65 -3.98 -8.93
N ILE A 77 -12.96 -4.96 -8.08
CA ILE A 77 -12.14 -5.21 -6.90
C ILE A 77 -10.84 -5.88 -7.34
N VAL A 78 -9.70 -5.29 -6.95
CA VAL A 78 -8.37 -5.87 -7.16
C VAL A 78 -7.73 -6.08 -5.80
N SER A 79 -7.23 -7.29 -5.58
CA SER A 79 -6.51 -7.65 -4.37
C SER A 79 -5.23 -8.38 -4.72
N LEU A 80 -4.17 -8.10 -3.97
CA LEU A 80 -2.90 -8.80 -4.03
C LEU A 80 -2.93 -9.87 -2.93
N ILE A 81 -2.76 -11.13 -3.33
CA ILE A 81 -2.83 -12.30 -2.46
C ILE A 81 -1.52 -13.07 -2.57
N ARG A 82 -0.96 -13.56 -1.47
CA ARG A 82 0.19 -14.47 -1.54
C ARG A 82 -0.23 -15.78 -2.21
N ASP A 83 0.58 -16.29 -3.13
CA ASP A 83 0.25 -17.52 -3.87
C ASP A 83 0.09 -18.74 -2.94
N ASP A 84 0.87 -18.79 -1.84
CA ASP A 84 0.75 -19.81 -0.79
C ASP A 84 -0.61 -19.77 -0.07
N ASP A 85 -1.26 -18.59 0.01
CA ASP A 85 -2.56 -18.42 0.67
C ASP A 85 -3.70 -18.97 -0.21
N LEU A 86 -3.50 -19.11 -1.54
CA LEU A 86 -4.50 -19.70 -2.44
C LEU A 86 -4.66 -21.21 -2.26
N LEU A 87 -3.63 -21.88 -1.73
CA LEU A 87 -3.65 -23.32 -1.37
C LEU A 87 -4.01 -23.53 0.11
N GLY A 88 -4.15 -22.44 0.88
CA GLY A 88 -4.06 -22.40 2.33
C GLY A 88 -5.24 -22.95 3.13
N ASP A 89 -6.44 -23.13 2.55
CA ASP A 89 -7.57 -23.67 3.34
C ASP A 89 -7.64 -25.22 3.36
N LEU A 90 -6.89 -25.91 2.50
CA LEU A 90 -6.82 -27.38 2.49
C LEU A 90 -5.50 -27.93 3.07
N ALA A 91 -4.42 -27.14 3.04
CA ALA A 91 -3.08 -27.55 3.47
C ALA A 91 -2.80 -27.38 4.98
N LEU A 92 -3.57 -26.54 5.68
CA LEU A 92 -3.46 -26.33 7.14
C LEU A 92 -3.76 -27.59 7.99
N SER A 93 -4.14 -28.71 7.36
CA SER A 93 -4.36 -29.98 8.03
C SER A 93 -3.13 -30.89 8.10
N LEU A 94 -1.98 -30.53 7.48
CA LEU A 94 -0.87 -31.49 7.30
C LEU A 94 0.53 -31.08 7.79
N ASN A 95 0.81 -29.83 8.17
CA ASN A 95 2.16 -29.45 8.63
C ASN A 95 2.14 -28.64 9.94
N GLU A 96 2.43 -29.30 11.06
CA GLU A 96 2.62 -28.68 12.39
C GLU A 96 3.96 -27.94 12.57
N LYS A 97 4.62 -27.47 11.50
CA LYS A 97 5.98 -26.88 11.61
C LYS A 97 6.31 -25.68 10.74
N ASP A 98 5.39 -25.17 9.94
CA ASP A 98 5.67 -23.96 9.17
C ASP A 98 5.28 -22.72 9.98
N GLU A 99 6.22 -21.78 10.11
CA GLU A 99 5.98 -20.46 10.68
C GLU A 99 4.71 -19.90 10.04
N VAL A 100 3.72 -19.56 10.87
CA VAL A 100 2.46 -18.96 10.43
C VAL A 100 2.79 -17.61 9.80
N LYS A 101 3.12 -17.59 8.51
CA LYS A 101 3.29 -16.36 7.75
C LYS A 101 1.92 -15.71 7.68
N GLU A 102 1.79 -14.48 8.18
CA GLU A 102 0.53 -13.75 8.15
C GLU A 102 0.01 -13.67 6.69
N PRO A 103 -1.27 -13.95 6.45
CA PRO A 103 -1.84 -13.92 5.12
C PRO A 103 -1.74 -12.50 4.57
N LEU A 104 -1.22 -12.36 3.35
CA LEU A 104 -1.12 -11.05 2.71
C LEU A 104 -2.38 -10.84 1.88
N LEU A 105 -3.30 -10.03 2.38
CA LEU A 105 -4.46 -9.57 1.62
C LEU A 105 -4.42 -8.04 1.54
N ILE A 106 -3.94 -7.54 0.40
CA ILE A 106 -3.89 -6.11 0.13
C ILE A 106 -4.98 -5.79 -0.89
N THR A 107 -5.90 -4.89 -0.55
CA THR A 107 -6.90 -4.38 -1.51
C THR A 107 -6.38 -3.11 -2.16
N VAL A 108 -6.42 -3.06 -3.50
CA VAL A 108 -6.06 -1.85 -4.26
C VAL A 108 -7.13 -0.79 -4.07
N GLU A 109 -6.72 0.37 -3.57
CA GLU A 109 -7.58 1.54 -3.46
C GLU A 109 -7.52 2.37 -4.75
N TRP A 110 -8.57 2.26 -5.56
CA TRP A 110 -8.77 3.11 -6.73
C TRP A 110 -8.88 4.58 -6.33
N GLY A 111 -8.24 5.47 -7.09
CA GLY A 111 -8.26 6.89 -6.77
C GLY A 111 -7.28 7.32 -5.68
N ASP A 112 -6.50 6.40 -5.13
CA ASP A 112 -5.46 6.72 -4.15
C ASP A 112 -4.11 6.03 -4.46
N ARG A 113 -3.12 6.35 -3.63
CA ARG A 113 -1.76 5.81 -3.69
C ARG A 113 -1.44 5.17 -2.35
N GLN A 114 -1.19 3.87 -2.35
CA GLN A 114 -0.88 3.12 -1.15
C GLN A 114 0.63 2.86 -1.05
N LEU A 115 1.18 2.97 0.16
CA LEU A 115 2.52 2.48 0.50
C LEU A 115 2.33 1.25 1.35
N ILE A 116 2.95 0.14 0.96
CA ILE A 116 2.75 -1.14 1.63
C ILE A 116 4.08 -1.81 1.85
N GLU A 117 4.33 -2.21 3.08
CA GLU A 117 5.54 -2.92 3.46
C GLU A 117 5.33 -4.43 3.35
N ILE A 118 6.20 -5.09 2.61
CA ILE A 118 6.22 -6.54 2.42
C ILE A 118 7.39 -7.15 3.18
N GLN A 119 7.14 -8.25 3.89
CA GLN A 119 8.15 -9.01 4.61
C GLN A 119 8.67 -10.19 3.79
N GLY A 120 9.98 -10.23 3.57
CA GLY A 120 10.67 -11.36 2.95
C GLY A 120 10.36 -11.54 1.45
N GLU A 121 10.90 -12.62 0.90
CA GLU A 121 10.60 -13.05 -0.47
C GLU A 121 9.22 -13.69 -0.53
N GLN A 122 8.39 -13.24 -1.47
CA GLN A 122 7.05 -13.79 -1.66
C GLN A 122 6.54 -13.61 -3.08
N THR A 123 5.83 -14.62 -3.57
CA THR A 123 5.09 -14.54 -4.83
C THR A 123 3.69 -14.02 -4.56
N VAL A 124 3.33 -12.94 -5.26
CA VAL A 124 2.05 -12.25 -5.18
C VAL A 124 1.25 -12.52 -6.44
N SER A 125 -0.01 -12.86 -6.27
CA SER A 125 -1.00 -13.06 -7.32
C SER A 125 -2.03 -11.95 -7.28
N PHE A 126 -2.58 -11.58 -8.44
CA PHE A 126 -3.60 -10.55 -8.55
C PHE A 126 -4.97 -11.21 -8.64
N ASN A 127 -5.76 -11.10 -7.58
CA ASN A 127 -7.15 -11.54 -7.60
C ASN A 127 -8.03 -10.36 -8.01
N THR A 128 -8.56 -10.42 -9.23
CA THR A 128 -9.30 -9.34 -9.89
C THR A 128 -10.64 -9.83 -10.42
N GLU A 129 -11.71 -9.07 -10.21
CA GLU A 129 -13.03 -9.41 -10.77
C GLU A 129 -13.10 -9.29 -12.30
N SER A 130 -12.26 -8.44 -12.89
CA SER A 130 -12.09 -8.27 -14.33
C SER A 130 -10.62 -8.13 -14.66
N GLN A 131 -10.23 -8.39 -15.92
CA GLN A 131 -8.85 -8.22 -16.35
C GLN A 131 -8.41 -6.75 -16.18
N VAL A 132 -7.30 -6.54 -15.50
CA VAL A 132 -6.71 -5.22 -15.23
C VAL A 132 -5.29 -5.18 -15.80
N GLN A 133 -4.89 -4.02 -16.30
CA GLN A 133 -3.51 -3.79 -16.72
C GLN A 133 -2.70 -3.21 -15.58
N ILE A 134 -1.49 -3.71 -15.43
CA ILE A 134 -0.61 -3.34 -14.35
C ILE A 134 0.72 -2.91 -14.96
N HIS A 135 1.06 -1.64 -14.80
CA HIS A 135 2.38 -1.15 -15.14
C HIS A 135 3.27 -1.21 -13.91
N TYR A 136 4.41 -1.89 -14.00
CA TYR A 136 5.39 -1.96 -12.92
C TYR A 136 6.60 -1.08 -13.22
N ARG A 137 7.22 -0.56 -12.15
CA ARG A 137 8.49 0.16 -12.23
C ARG A 137 9.39 -0.17 -11.05
N TYR A 138 10.63 -0.54 -11.38
CA TYR A 138 11.82 -0.70 -10.55
C TYR A 138 12.78 0.49 -10.74
N ASP A 139 13.90 0.48 -10.02
CA ASP A 139 15.00 1.43 -10.21
C ASP A 139 15.48 1.46 -11.68
N ASP A 140 15.67 0.30 -12.28
CA ASP A 140 16.30 0.15 -13.61
C ASP A 140 15.39 -0.47 -14.69
N LEU A 141 14.18 -0.91 -14.31
CA LEU A 141 13.27 -1.65 -15.20
C LEU A 141 11.84 -1.15 -15.09
N GLU A 142 11.13 -1.10 -16.21
CA GLU A 142 9.70 -0.84 -16.24
C GLU A 142 9.06 -1.72 -17.31
N GLY A 143 7.78 -2.01 -17.13
CA GLY A 143 7.06 -2.85 -18.07
C GLY A 143 5.60 -3.01 -17.70
N TRP A 144 4.94 -3.89 -18.45
CA TRP A 144 3.52 -4.16 -18.35
C TRP A 144 3.30 -5.64 -18.07
N ILE A 145 2.38 -5.91 -17.14
CA ILE A 145 1.83 -7.24 -16.85
C ILE A 145 0.30 -7.12 -16.80
N THR A 146 -0.38 -8.25 -16.86
CA THR A 146 -1.83 -8.32 -16.64
C THR A 146 -2.14 -8.95 -15.28
N SER A 147 -3.40 -8.90 -14.88
CA SER A 147 -3.90 -9.60 -13.69
C SER A 147 -3.72 -11.12 -13.74
N ASP A 148 -3.43 -11.71 -14.90
CA ASP A 148 -3.20 -13.15 -15.04
C ASP A 148 -1.75 -13.55 -14.67
N ASP A 149 -0.85 -12.58 -14.64
CA ASP A 149 0.55 -12.78 -14.29
C ASP A 149 0.72 -12.91 -12.76
N LYS A 150 1.86 -13.46 -12.35
CA LYS A 150 2.29 -13.48 -10.95
C LYS A 150 3.53 -12.61 -10.79
N TRP A 151 3.68 -12.03 -9.61
CA TRP A 151 4.80 -11.19 -9.28
C TRP A 151 5.66 -11.82 -8.19
N GLU A 152 6.94 -12.03 -8.46
CA GLU A 152 7.89 -12.48 -7.44
C GLU A 152 8.53 -11.25 -6.80
N PHE A 153 8.14 -10.95 -5.55
CA PHE A 153 8.75 -9.86 -4.80
C PHE A 153 9.98 -10.38 -4.06
N SER A 154 11.15 -9.84 -4.36
CA SER A 154 12.37 -10.02 -3.58
C SER A 154 12.77 -8.71 -2.89
N PRO A 155 13.05 -8.71 -1.57
CA PRO A 155 13.49 -7.51 -0.85
C PRO A 155 14.79 -6.89 -1.40
N ASP A 156 15.62 -7.71 -2.04
CA ASP A 156 16.92 -7.29 -2.60
C ASP A 156 16.75 -6.40 -3.85
N GLU A 157 15.61 -6.50 -4.54
CA GLU A 157 15.28 -5.67 -5.71
C GLU A 157 14.84 -4.25 -5.33
N GLY A 158 14.53 -4.01 -4.06
CA GLY A 158 14.14 -2.70 -3.55
C GLY A 158 12.65 -2.39 -3.68
N ALA A 159 12.31 -1.11 -3.81
CA ALA A 159 10.92 -0.66 -3.89
C ALA A 159 10.35 -0.88 -5.30
N VAL A 160 9.11 -1.34 -5.37
CA VAL A 160 8.39 -1.58 -6.63
C VAL A 160 7.14 -0.72 -6.66
N MET A 161 6.95 0.03 -7.74
CA MET A 161 5.71 0.76 -7.99
C MET A 161 4.84 -0.01 -8.98
N LEU A 162 3.66 -0.41 -8.53
CA LEU A 162 2.61 -1.03 -9.33
C LEU A 162 1.50 0.00 -9.60
N THR A 163 1.20 0.22 -10.87
CA THR A 163 0.12 1.12 -11.32
C THR A 163 -0.97 0.26 -11.93
N PHE A 164 -2.12 0.21 -11.26
CA PHE A 164 -3.29 -0.51 -11.73
C PHE A 164 -4.15 0.42 -12.57
N ILE A 165 -4.54 -0.04 -13.76
CA ILE A 165 -5.35 0.73 -14.71
C ILE A 165 -6.54 -0.13 -15.15
N ASP A 166 -7.74 0.31 -14.80
CA ASP A 166 -8.99 -0.26 -15.29
C ASP A 166 -9.40 0.42 -16.61
N GLY A 167 -9.39 -0.35 -17.70
CA GLY A 167 -9.83 0.09 -19.04
C GLY A 167 -9.16 -0.70 -20.18
N ASP A 168 -9.77 -0.65 -21.37
CA ASP A 168 -9.19 -1.19 -22.60
C ASP A 168 -8.04 -0.29 -23.07
N VAL A 169 -6.86 -0.52 -22.55
CA VAL A 169 -5.71 0.34 -22.80
C VAL A 169 -4.68 -0.44 -23.63
N ILE A 170 -4.62 -0.20 -24.93
CA ILE A 170 -3.76 -0.99 -25.85
C ILE A 170 -2.46 -0.22 -26.14
N ASN A 171 -1.90 0.49 -25.16
CA ASN A 171 -0.78 1.41 -25.41
C ASN A 171 0.37 1.20 -24.42
N ASP A 172 1.59 1.07 -24.98
CA ASP A 172 2.83 0.86 -24.22
C ASP A 172 3.26 2.12 -23.44
N ASP A 173 2.74 3.30 -23.80
CA ASP A 173 3.00 4.56 -23.08
C ASP A 173 2.06 4.74 -21.88
N LEU A 174 2.63 4.67 -20.67
CA LEU A 174 1.92 4.87 -19.40
C LEU A 174 1.10 6.17 -19.38
N THR A 175 1.62 7.29 -19.89
CA THR A 175 0.91 8.57 -19.80
C THR A 175 -0.30 8.63 -20.75
N ALA A 176 -0.19 8.03 -21.92
CA ALA A 176 -1.30 7.85 -22.85
C ALA A 176 -2.35 6.87 -22.30
N SER A 177 -1.94 5.93 -21.45
CA SER A 177 -2.77 4.91 -20.80
C SER A 177 -3.58 5.43 -19.60
N LEU A 178 -3.01 6.36 -18.82
CA LEU A 178 -3.64 6.96 -17.63
C LEU A 178 -4.79 7.94 -17.94
N ASN A 179 -4.79 8.53 -19.13
CA ASN A 179 -5.83 9.47 -19.55
C ASN A 179 -7.19 8.80 -19.85
N PRO A 180 -7.25 7.74 -20.70
CA PRO A 180 -8.48 7.02 -21.02
C PRO A 180 -8.89 6.01 -19.94
N GLY A 181 -8.00 5.62 -19.03
CA GLY A 181 -8.31 4.72 -17.92
C GLY A 181 -9.51 5.22 -17.10
N LYS A 182 -10.45 4.32 -16.82
CA LYS A 182 -11.65 4.59 -16.02
C LYS A 182 -11.30 4.76 -14.56
N SER A 183 -10.43 3.89 -14.06
CA SER A 183 -9.90 3.92 -12.70
C SER A 183 -8.42 3.65 -12.70
N VAL A 184 -7.72 4.34 -11.81
CA VAL A 184 -6.27 4.25 -11.65
C VAL A 184 -5.96 4.24 -10.16
N GLY A 185 -5.24 3.21 -9.73
CA GLY A 185 -4.72 3.05 -8.38
C GLY A 185 -3.21 2.83 -8.43
N TYR A 186 -2.49 3.32 -7.42
CA TYR A 186 -1.06 3.08 -7.31
C TYR A 186 -0.76 2.38 -6.00
N ILE A 187 0.10 1.37 -6.08
CA ILE A 187 0.68 0.72 -4.90
C ILE A 187 2.19 0.80 -5.02
N VAL A 188 2.86 1.20 -3.96
CA VAL A 188 4.30 1.01 -3.83
C VAL A 188 4.54 -0.08 -2.79
N LEU A 189 5.18 -1.14 -3.22
CA LEU A 189 5.64 -2.22 -2.37
C LEU A 189 7.05 -1.87 -1.88
N LEU A 190 7.22 -1.84 -0.57
CA LEU A 190 8.46 -1.52 0.12
C LEU A 190 8.97 -2.76 0.84
N PRO A 191 10.26 -3.10 0.75
CA PRO A 191 10.82 -4.15 1.58
C PRO A 191 10.88 -3.70 3.04
N LEU A 192 10.27 -4.49 3.92
CA LEU A 192 10.41 -4.30 5.36
C LEU A 192 11.80 -4.79 5.77
N LEU A 193 12.71 -3.86 6.02
CA LEU A 193 14.01 -4.16 6.63
C LEU A 193 13.81 -4.32 8.14
N LYS A 194 13.82 -5.56 8.63
CA LYS A 194 13.94 -5.87 10.07
C LYS A 194 15.39 -5.73 10.53
#